data_AF-A0A4Y7JW68-F1
#
_entry.id   AF-A0A4Y7JW68-F1
#
_cell.length_a   1.000
_cell.length_b   1.000
_cell.length_c   1.000
_cell.angle_alpha   90.00
_cell.angle_beta   90.00
_cell.angle_gamma   90.00
#
_symmetry.space_group_name_H-M   'P 1'
#
loop_
_entity.id
_entity.type
_entity.pdbx_description
1 polymer ?
#
loop_
_entity_poly.entity_id
_entity_poly.type
_entity_poly.pdbx_seq_one_letter_code
_entity_poly.pdbx_strand_id
1 'polypeptide(L)'
;MEGFSDFSLVLALPKDDAFFEKKKKLLQLRGYGPEIQIPFSSSEDPLVALQVMVEVARIIHLDEPELYFGGVEAILPYYSPRNELESLNSVLRLIDMTLKDAAEKKIDVLLLLRNAVIEMIREFGDKSSEETGIVKCVCKGEDELVEWGRNHGVQTKLQIDCKSLTFFYKIEKGIPRSLSYSLLLWFIACIDVEGAGRGAVAAEDLEVGECALEIPVSIIVSEDLVYESDMYHILKQVDGIATETMLLLWSMKERYNSNSKFKLYFETLPEAFNTGLSFGVEALTSLDETLLFEEIMQAKEHLRTQYDELCPALCSNHPDVFQEELYTWEKFLWACELWYSNSMKVIFSDGKLRTCLVPIAGLLNHSVFNLT
;
A
#
# COMPACT_ATOMS: atom_id res chain seq x y z
N MET A 1 -36.64 -26.62 19.59
CA MET A 1 -35.88 -25.39 19.89
C MET A 1 -34.49 -25.83 20.30
N GLU A 2 -33.60 -25.98 19.33
CA GLU A 2 -32.19 -26.27 19.63
C GLU A 2 -31.52 -24.95 20.01
N GLY A 3 -31.00 -24.87 21.24
CA GLY A 3 -30.32 -23.68 21.75
C GLY A 3 -29.04 -23.42 20.97
N PHE A 4 -28.79 -22.13 20.70
CA PHE A 4 -27.51 -21.64 20.20
C PHE A 4 -26.38 -22.08 21.16
N SER A 5 -25.21 -22.38 20.62
CA SER A 5 -24.00 -22.58 21.42
C SER A 5 -23.39 -21.20 21.68
N ASP A 6 -23.29 -20.82 22.96
CA ASP A 6 -22.49 -19.67 23.35
C ASP A 6 -21.06 -19.84 22.81
N PHE A 7 -20.49 -18.77 22.25
CA PHE A 7 -19.11 -18.73 21.77
C PHE A 7 -18.52 -17.34 21.97
N SER A 8 -17.21 -17.19 21.90
CA SER A 8 -16.55 -15.88 21.99
C SER A 8 -15.60 -15.65 20.83
N LEU A 9 -15.45 -14.38 20.46
CA LEU A 9 -14.39 -13.91 19.58
C LEU A 9 -13.34 -13.18 20.40
N VAL A 10 -12.07 -13.33 20.04
CA VAL A 10 -10.95 -12.75 20.80
C VAL A 10 -10.27 -11.67 19.97
N LEU A 11 -10.22 -10.46 20.50
CA LEU A 11 -9.36 -9.40 20.00
C LEU A 11 -8.18 -9.23 20.96
N ALA A 12 -6.97 -9.20 20.42
CA ALA A 12 -5.75 -9.07 21.20
C ALA A 12 -4.85 -7.97 20.65
N LEU A 13 -4.36 -7.12 21.54
CA LEU A 13 -3.29 -6.18 21.25
C LEU A 13 -1.96 -6.96 21.14
N PRO A 14 -1.26 -6.93 19.99
CA PRO A 14 -0.02 -7.67 19.81
C PRO A 14 1.07 -7.23 20.79
N LYS A 15 1.75 -8.19 21.43
CA LYS A 15 2.76 -7.88 22.47
C LYS A 15 4.02 -7.20 21.92
N ASP A 16 4.25 -7.34 20.63
CA ASP A 16 5.32 -6.75 19.83
C ASP A 16 4.95 -5.40 19.20
N ASP A 17 3.74 -4.88 19.45
CA ASP A 17 3.32 -3.55 19.01
C ASP A 17 4.22 -2.46 19.61
N ALA A 18 4.78 -1.60 18.76
CA ALA A 18 5.70 -0.53 19.17
C ALA A 18 5.08 0.46 20.17
N PHE A 19 3.74 0.56 20.20
CA PHE A 19 2.96 1.43 21.07
C PHE A 19 2.14 0.65 22.09
N PHE A 20 2.48 -0.61 22.37
CA PHE A 20 1.73 -1.52 23.25
C PHE A 20 1.29 -0.86 24.57
N GLU A 21 2.22 -0.24 25.31
CA GLU A 21 1.90 0.35 26.63
C GLU A 21 0.96 1.56 26.53
N LYS A 22 1.00 2.33 25.43
CA LYS A 22 0.06 3.44 25.21
C LYS A 22 -1.34 2.90 24.88
N LYS A 23 -1.44 1.98 23.91
CA LYS A 23 -2.71 1.36 23.49
C LYS A 23 -3.37 0.56 24.62
N LYS A 24 -2.58 -0.18 25.41
CA LYS A 24 -3.05 -0.91 26.60
C LYS A 24 -3.70 0.01 27.63
N LYS A 25 -3.12 1.19 27.90
CA LYS A 25 -3.73 2.17 28.80
C LYS A 25 -5.08 2.67 28.26
N LEU A 26 -5.16 2.95 26.96
CA LEU A 26 -6.42 3.36 26.31
C LEU A 26 -7.50 2.27 26.40
N LEU A 27 -7.13 1.00 26.18
CA LEU A 27 -8.04 -0.14 26.39
C LEU A 27 -8.51 -0.21 27.85
N GLN A 28 -7.61 -0.05 28.80
CA GLN A 28 -7.94 -0.07 30.25
C GLN A 28 -8.87 1.07 30.66
N LEU A 29 -8.71 2.26 30.09
CA LEU A 29 -9.63 3.39 30.33
C LEU A 29 -11.06 3.10 29.87
N ARG A 30 -11.23 2.22 28.88
CA ARG A 30 -12.53 1.72 28.40
C ARG A 30 -13.01 0.46 29.12
N GLY A 31 -12.28 0.00 30.14
CA GLY A 31 -12.62 -1.21 30.89
C GLY A 31 -12.17 -2.52 30.25
N TYR A 32 -11.32 -2.45 29.22
CA TYR A 32 -10.85 -3.62 28.48
C TYR A 32 -9.42 -4.03 28.87
N GLY A 33 -9.14 -5.34 28.78
CA GLY A 33 -7.79 -5.87 28.88
C GLY A 33 -7.02 -5.79 27.55
N PRO A 34 -5.73 -6.13 27.51
CA PRO A 34 -4.98 -6.27 26.25
C PRO A 34 -5.43 -7.48 25.41
N GLU A 35 -6.15 -8.42 26.02
CA GLU A 35 -6.82 -9.53 25.34
C GLU A 35 -8.27 -9.55 25.81
N ILE A 36 -9.20 -9.49 24.86
CA ILE A 36 -10.61 -9.24 25.12
C ILE A 36 -11.41 -10.35 24.48
N GLN A 37 -12.10 -11.12 25.31
CA GLN A 37 -13.03 -12.15 24.87
C GLN A 37 -14.43 -11.54 24.84
N ILE A 38 -15.01 -11.46 23.64
CA ILE A 38 -16.34 -10.91 23.41
C ILE A 38 -17.30 -12.08 23.28
N PRO A 39 -18.15 -12.33 24.29
CA PRO A 39 -19.10 -13.43 24.26
C PRO A 39 -20.28 -13.12 23.34
N PHE A 40 -20.76 -14.15 22.66
CA PHE A 40 -22.01 -14.17 21.90
C PHE A 40 -22.94 -15.16 22.58
N SER A 41 -23.99 -14.64 23.19
CA SER A 41 -25.02 -15.42 23.88
C SER A 41 -26.32 -15.40 23.10
N SER A 42 -27.14 -16.44 23.26
CA SER A 42 -28.47 -16.52 22.62
C SER A 42 -29.46 -15.43 23.04
N SER A 43 -29.19 -14.73 24.15
CA SER A 43 -30.05 -13.73 24.77
C SER A 43 -29.71 -12.28 24.43
N GLU A 44 -28.57 -12.04 23.79
CA GLU A 44 -28.06 -10.69 23.51
C GLU A 44 -28.02 -10.42 22.01
N ASP A 45 -28.23 -9.15 21.64
CA ASP A 45 -28.13 -8.71 20.24
C ASP A 45 -26.65 -8.81 19.78
N PRO A 46 -26.32 -9.65 18.79
CA PRO A 46 -24.96 -9.78 18.28
C PRO A 46 -24.37 -8.46 17.77
N LEU A 47 -25.20 -7.51 17.35
CA LEU A 47 -24.73 -6.20 16.87
C LEU A 47 -24.15 -5.33 18.00
N VAL A 48 -24.57 -5.53 19.25
CA VAL A 48 -23.98 -4.84 20.40
C VAL A 48 -22.55 -5.34 20.63
N ALA A 49 -22.35 -6.66 20.56
CA ALA A 49 -21.03 -7.27 20.62
C ALA A 49 -20.14 -6.79 19.46
N LEU A 50 -20.72 -6.61 18.26
CA LEU A 50 -19.99 -6.04 17.12
C LEU A 50 -19.51 -4.61 17.38
N GLN A 51 -20.32 -3.76 17.99
CA GLN A 51 -19.91 -2.39 18.31
C GLN A 51 -18.71 -2.37 19.26
N VAL A 52 -18.69 -3.28 20.24
CA VAL A 52 -17.54 -3.46 21.15
C VAL A 52 -16.31 -3.94 20.37
N MET A 53 -16.46 -4.91 19.47
CA MET A 53 -15.35 -5.37 18.61
C MET A 53 -14.73 -4.22 17.82
N VAL A 54 -15.57 -3.38 17.20
CA VAL A 54 -15.11 -2.24 16.39
C VAL A 54 -14.45 -1.16 17.27
N GLU A 55 -15.02 -0.85 18.44
CA GLU A 55 -14.41 0.09 19.40
C GLU A 55 -13.01 -0.37 19.84
N VAL A 56 -12.88 -1.65 20.16
CA VAL A 56 -11.61 -2.26 20.56
C VAL A 56 -10.62 -2.26 19.40
N ALA A 57 -11.06 -2.64 18.21
CA ALA A 57 -10.22 -2.66 17.01
C ALA A 57 -9.65 -1.27 16.69
N ARG A 58 -10.44 -0.21 16.82
CA ARG A 58 -10.00 1.18 16.63
C ARG A 58 -8.83 1.57 17.53
N ILE A 59 -8.84 1.13 18.78
CA ILE A 59 -7.73 1.37 19.72
C ILE A 59 -6.50 0.53 19.36
N ILE A 60 -6.70 -0.72 18.96
CA ILE A 60 -5.60 -1.62 18.54
C ILE A 60 -4.87 -1.06 17.31
N HIS A 61 -5.60 -0.46 16.37
CA HIS A 61 -5.05 0.04 15.10
C HIS A 61 -4.58 1.49 15.11
N LEU A 62 -4.53 2.16 16.27
CA LEU A 62 -3.96 3.53 16.35
C LEU A 62 -2.49 3.57 15.89
N ASP A 63 -2.14 4.56 15.08
CA ASP A 63 -0.76 4.82 14.69
C ASP A 63 -0.09 5.91 15.55
N GLU A 64 1.17 6.24 15.25
CA GLU A 64 1.92 7.25 15.99
C GLU A 64 1.29 8.65 15.91
N PRO A 65 0.95 9.20 14.72
CA PRO A 65 0.20 10.45 14.61
C PRO A 65 -1.08 10.47 15.43
N GLU A 66 -1.91 9.43 15.33
CA GLU A 66 -3.18 9.35 16.03
C GLU A 66 -2.99 9.31 17.55
N LEU A 67 -1.97 8.60 18.05
CA LEU A 67 -1.62 8.59 19.47
C LEU A 67 -1.05 9.92 19.95
N TYR A 68 -0.35 10.65 19.07
CA TYR A 68 0.23 11.95 19.39
C TYR A 68 -0.84 13.06 19.44
N PHE A 69 -1.68 13.16 18.41
CA PHE A 69 -2.73 14.17 18.31
C PHE A 69 -3.99 13.81 19.10
N GLY A 70 -4.20 12.53 19.39
CA GLY A 70 -5.38 12.01 20.06
C GLY A 70 -5.48 12.31 21.54
N GLY A 71 -4.37 12.64 22.20
CA GLY A 71 -4.29 12.87 23.64
C GLY A 71 -4.51 11.57 24.44
N VAL A 72 -3.65 11.32 25.43
CA VAL A 72 -3.68 10.09 26.26
C VAL A 72 -4.94 10.00 27.15
N GLU A 73 -5.73 11.08 27.23
CA GLU A 73 -6.87 11.24 28.14
C GLU A 73 -8.20 11.54 27.43
N ALA A 74 -8.21 11.69 26.11
CA ALA A 74 -9.45 12.01 25.38
C ALA A 74 -10.12 10.73 24.89
N ILE A 75 -11.44 10.65 25.12
CA ILE A 75 -12.36 9.89 24.28
C ILE A 75 -12.15 10.45 22.87
N LEU A 76 -11.32 9.80 22.05
CA LEU A 76 -11.05 10.21 20.66
C LEU A 76 -12.39 10.45 19.96
N PRO A 77 -12.76 11.72 19.68
CA PRO A 77 -14.05 12.02 19.09
C PRO A 77 -14.09 11.65 17.60
N TYR A 78 -12.93 11.34 17.02
CA TYR A 78 -12.75 11.02 15.61
C TYR A 78 -11.53 10.09 15.45
N TYR A 79 -11.70 9.00 14.71
CA TYR A 79 -10.60 8.16 14.24
C TYR A 79 -10.26 8.55 12.80
N SER A 80 -9.01 8.43 12.38
CA SER A 80 -8.68 8.70 10.98
C SER A 80 -9.44 7.74 10.06
N PRO A 81 -9.67 8.11 8.79
CA PRO A 81 -10.30 7.20 7.85
C PRO A 81 -9.53 5.89 7.63
N ARG A 82 -8.20 5.95 7.68
CA ARG A 82 -7.31 4.77 7.70
C ARG A 82 -7.64 3.86 8.88
N ASN A 83 -7.68 4.38 10.10
CA ASN A 83 -7.98 3.60 11.30
C ASN A 83 -9.37 2.97 11.25
N GLU A 84 -10.37 3.71 10.79
CA GLU A 84 -11.73 3.18 10.65
C GLU A 84 -11.75 1.95 9.72
N LEU A 85 -11.13 2.05 8.54
CA LEU A 85 -11.06 0.94 7.59
C LEU A 85 -10.22 -0.23 8.10
N GLU A 86 -9.07 0.00 8.73
CA GLU A 86 -8.26 -1.08 9.31
C GLU A 86 -9.00 -1.83 10.41
N SER A 87 -9.73 -1.10 11.25
CA SER A 87 -10.50 -1.65 12.35
C SER A 87 -11.63 -2.54 11.85
N LEU A 88 -12.43 -2.03 10.90
CA LEU A 88 -13.51 -2.79 10.28
C LEU A 88 -12.97 -4.01 9.53
N ASN A 89 -11.88 -3.88 8.79
CA ASN A 89 -11.23 -4.99 8.09
C ASN A 89 -10.68 -6.05 9.06
N SER A 90 -10.06 -5.63 10.16
CA SER A 90 -9.54 -6.55 11.18
C SER A 90 -10.66 -7.37 11.81
N VAL A 91 -11.80 -6.74 12.11
CA VAL A 91 -13.01 -7.41 12.59
C VAL A 91 -13.58 -8.35 11.52
N LEU A 92 -13.67 -7.90 10.26
CA LEU A 92 -14.14 -8.71 9.14
C LEU A 92 -13.30 -9.97 8.94
N ARG A 93 -11.97 -9.83 8.95
CA ARG A 93 -11.02 -10.94 8.84
C ARG A 93 -11.18 -11.93 9.99
N LEU A 94 -11.35 -11.45 11.22
CA LEU A 94 -11.58 -12.32 12.39
C LEU A 94 -12.88 -13.14 12.23
N ILE A 95 -13.96 -12.51 11.74
CA ILE A 95 -15.23 -13.17 11.47
C ILE A 95 -15.07 -14.20 10.34
N ASP A 96 -14.42 -13.83 9.23
CA ASP A 96 -14.20 -14.71 8.08
C ASP A 96 -13.32 -15.92 8.43
N MET A 97 -12.29 -15.73 9.26
CA MET A 97 -11.48 -16.83 9.78
C MET A 97 -12.33 -17.76 10.65
N THR A 98 -13.15 -17.20 11.53
CA THR A 98 -14.04 -18.01 12.39
C THR A 98 -15.09 -18.75 11.58
N LEU A 99 -15.61 -18.15 10.50
CA LEU A 99 -16.58 -18.76 9.59
C LEU A 99 -16.03 -20.01 8.89
N LYS A 100 -14.74 -20.04 8.53
CA LYS A 100 -14.11 -21.20 7.88
C LYS A 100 -14.14 -22.45 8.77
N ASP A 101 -14.03 -22.25 10.09
CA ASP A 101 -13.94 -23.32 11.10
C ASP A 101 -15.23 -23.48 11.91
N ALA A 102 -16.32 -22.80 11.53
CA ALA A 102 -17.54 -22.73 12.31
C ALA A 102 -18.40 -24.00 12.21
N ALA A 103 -18.88 -24.49 13.35
CA ALA A 103 -19.98 -25.46 13.40
C ALA A 103 -21.28 -24.84 12.87
N GLU A 104 -22.16 -25.66 12.26
CA GLU A 104 -23.41 -25.21 11.59
C GLU A 104 -24.23 -24.20 12.42
N LYS A 105 -24.29 -24.39 13.74
CA LYS A 105 -25.08 -23.56 14.67
C LYS A 105 -24.53 -22.15 14.92
N LYS A 106 -23.32 -21.83 14.44
CA LYS A 106 -22.66 -20.52 14.59
C LYS A 106 -22.66 -19.69 13.29
N ILE A 107 -22.97 -20.33 12.16
CA ILE A 107 -22.83 -19.72 10.83
C ILE A 107 -23.77 -18.52 10.68
N ASP A 108 -25.02 -18.62 11.13
CA ASP A 108 -26.00 -17.54 10.95
C ASP A 108 -25.60 -16.25 11.69
N VAL A 109 -25.11 -16.37 12.93
CA VAL A 109 -24.65 -15.22 13.72
C VAL A 109 -23.40 -14.61 13.07
N LEU A 110 -22.43 -15.43 12.67
CA LEU A 110 -21.22 -14.94 12.03
C LEU A 110 -21.50 -14.28 10.67
N LEU A 111 -22.44 -14.79 9.87
CA LEU A 111 -22.87 -14.16 8.62
C LEU A 111 -23.60 -12.83 8.87
N LEU A 112 -24.41 -12.74 9.92
CA LEU A 112 -25.04 -11.48 10.33
C LEU A 112 -23.98 -10.42 10.67
N LEU A 113 -23.00 -10.77 11.50
CA LEU A 113 -21.90 -9.89 11.88
C LEU A 113 -21.08 -9.47 10.66
N ARG A 114 -20.74 -10.43 9.80
CA ARG A 114 -19.99 -10.18 8.56
C ARG A 114 -20.69 -9.15 7.69
N ASN A 115 -22.00 -9.32 7.45
CA ASN A 115 -22.78 -8.40 6.64
C ASN A 115 -22.87 -7.03 7.30
N ALA A 116 -23.06 -6.95 8.61
CA ALA A 116 -23.10 -5.69 9.34
C ALA A 116 -21.77 -4.91 9.21
N VAL A 117 -20.61 -5.58 9.31
CA VAL A 117 -19.31 -4.94 9.09
C VAL A 117 -19.16 -4.45 7.66
N ILE A 118 -19.60 -5.23 6.67
CA ILE A 118 -19.58 -4.83 5.26
C ILE A 118 -20.45 -3.58 5.05
N GLU A 119 -21.65 -3.52 5.64
CA GLU A 119 -22.49 -2.33 5.57
C GLU A 119 -21.84 -1.12 6.27
N MET A 120 -21.15 -1.31 7.42
CA MET A 120 -20.40 -0.22 8.06
C MET A 120 -19.29 0.31 7.15
N ILE A 121 -18.56 -0.57 6.45
CA ILE A 121 -17.54 -0.17 5.46
C ILE A 121 -18.19 0.61 4.31
N ARG A 122 -19.35 0.15 3.80
CA ARG A 122 -20.09 0.85 2.74
C ARG A 122 -20.56 2.24 3.18
N GLU A 123 -21.24 2.33 4.31
CA GLU A 123 -21.72 3.61 4.86
C GLU A 123 -20.57 4.60 5.11
N PHE A 124 -19.40 4.09 5.50
CA PHE A 124 -18.21 4.92 5.67
C PHE A 124 -17.68 5.44 4.32
N GLY A 125 -17.67 4.58 3.29
CA GLY A 125 -17.36 4.96 1.91
C GLY A 125 -18.32 6.03 1.36
N ASP A 126 -19.63 5.84 1.53
CA ASP A 126 -20.67 6.77 1.06
C ASP A 126 -20.56 8.17 1.69
N LYS A 127 -20.21 8.24 2.98
CA LYS A 127 -20.00 9.52 3.68
C LYS A 127 -18.76 10.28 3.19
N SER A 128 -17.86 9.59 2.51
CA SER A 128 -16.58 10.12 2.05
C SER A 128 -16.58 10.47 0.55
N SER A 129 -17.71 10.33 -0.16
CA SER A 129 -17.79 10.56 -1.61
C SER A 129 -18.08 12.01 -1.97
N GLU A 130 -17.24 12.63 -2.81
CA GLU A 130 -17.57 13.85 -3.57
C GLU A 130 -18.04 13.49 -5.00
N GLU A 131 -19.11 14.13 -5.51
CA GLU A 131 -19.68 13.88 -6.85
C GLU A 131 -18.66 14.19 -7.96
N THR A 132 -18.34 13.20 -8.80
CA THR A 132 -17.36 13.37 -9.91
C THR A 132 -17.74 12.51 -11.11
N GLY A 133 -17.49 13.05 -12.31
CA GLY A 133 -17.88 12.45 -13.60
C GLY A 133 -16.70 11.85 -14.36
N ILE A 134 -16.91 10.70 -14.98
CA ILE A 134 -15.86 9.93 -15.67
C ILE A 134 -15.56 10.55 -17.04
N VAL A 135 -14.32 10.98 -17.25
CA VAL A 135 -13.78 11.25 -18.59
C VAL A 135 -12.70 10.24 -18.86
N LYS A 136 -13.10 9.12 -19.48
CA LYS A 136 -12.18 8.06 -19.89
C LYS A 136 -11.11 8.63 -20.82
N CYS A 137 -9.84 8.60 -20.40
CA CYS A 137 -8.72 8.92 -21.29
C CYS A 137 -8.19 7.61 -21.88
N VAL A 138 -8.04 7.55 -23.21
CA VAL A 138 -7.46 6.36 -23.86
C VAL A 138 -5.94 6.55 -23.87
N CYS A 139 -5.27 5.97 -22.88
CA CYS A 139 -3.83 6.06 -22.71
C CYS A 139 -3.22 4.71 -23.15
N LYS A 140 -2.69 4.69 -24.38
CA LYS A 140 -2.26 3.45 -25.05
C LYS A 140 -1.18 2.68 -24.27
N GLY A 141 -0.26 3.37 -23.60
CA GLY A 141 0.85 2.74 -22.88
C GLY A 141 0.38 2.01 -21.60
N GLU A 142 -0.56 2.59 -20.89
CA GLU A 142 -1.15 2.05 -19.67
C GLU A 142 -1.95 0.77 -19.95
N ASP A 143 -2.76 0.78 -21.02
CA ASP A 143 -3.48 -0.42 -21.49
C ASP A 143 -2.50 -1.53 -21.91
N GLU A 144 -1.41 -1.18 -22.63
CA GLU A 144 -0.36 -2.12 -23.02
C GLU A 144 0.39 -2.70 -21.81
N LEU A 145 0.64 -1.91 -20.76
CA LEU A 145 1.23 -2.39 -19.51
C LEU A 145 0.31 -3.39 -18.78
N VAL A 146 -0.97 -3.07 -18.67
CA VAL A 146 -1.94 -3.97 -18.02
C VAL A 146 -2.01 -5.30 -18.77
N GLU A 147 -2.04 -5.24 -20.10
CA GLU A 147 -2.04 -6.44 -20.93
C GLU A 147 -0.73 -7.22 -20.84
N TRP A 148 0.42 -6.55 -20.80
CA TRP A 148 1.70 -7.17 -20.49
C TRP A 148 1.67 -7.87 -19.13
N GLY A 149 1.08 -7.24 -18.11
CA GLY A 149 0.90 -7.84 -16.79
C GLY A 149 0.10 -9.14 -16.87
N ARG A 150 -1.06 -9.12 -17.54
CA ARG A 150 -1.90 -10.32 -17.73
C ARG A 150 -1.13 -11.46 -18.41
N ASN A 151 -0.35 -11.15 -19.44
CA ASN A 151 0.50 -12.11 -20.14
C ASN A 151 1.62 -12.70 -19.25
N HIS A 152 1.92 -12.06 -18.12
CA HIS A 152 2.88 -12.54 -17.11
C HIS A 152 2.20 -13.04 -15.83
N GLY A 153 0.88 -13.26 -15.86
CA GLY A 153 0.13 -13.87 -14.75
C GLY A 153 -0.46 -12.89 -13.75
N VAL A 154 -0.42 -11.58 -14.01
CA VAL A 154 -1.17 -10.60 -13.18
C VAL A 154 -2.65 -10.82 -13.38
N GLN A 155 -3.38 -10.95 -12.26
CA GLN A 155 -4.83 -10.92 -12.26
C GLN A 155 -5.25 -9.55 -11.76
N THR A 156 -6.04 -8.84 -12.54
CA THR A 156 -6.45 -7.47 -12.20
C THR A 156 -7.87 -7.19 -12.66
N LYS A 157 -8.62 -6.55 -11.79
CA LYS A 157 -9.93 -5.96 -12.04
C LYS A 157 -9.84 -4.43 -12.19
N LEU A 158 -8.61 -3.92 -12.28
CA LEU A 158 -8.28 -2.51 -12.42
C LEU A 158 -7.83 -2.20 -13.85
N GLN A 159 -8.16 -0.99 -14.29
CA GLN A 159 -7.58 -0.33 -15.46
C GLN A 159 -6.69 0.83 -14.96
N ILE A 160 -5.55 1.06 -15.60
CA ILE A 160 -4.72 2.23 -15.32
C ILE A 160 -5.14 3.35 -16.26
N ASP A 161 -5.46 4.52 -15.73
CA ASP A 161 -5.82 5.72 -16.49
C ASP A 161 -4.77 6.83 -16.26
N CYS A 162 -4.44 7.57 -17.32
CA CYS A 162 -3.47 8.67 -17.27
C CYS A 162 -4.07 10.01 -16.85
N LYS A 163 -5.40 10.07 -16.70
CA LYS A 163 -6.12 11.18 -16.07
C LYS A 163 -7.14 10.58 -15.11
N SER A 164 -6.71 10.27 -13.89
CA SER A 164 -7.63 9.63 -12.95
C SER A 164 -8.81 10.55 -12.67
N LEU A 165 -10.01 10.09 -13.00
CA LEU A 165 -11.31 10.62 -12.59
C LEU A 165 -12.04 9.51 -11.83
N THR A 166 -12.72 9.90 -10.76
CA THR A 166 -13.32 9.05 -9.71
C THR A 166 -14.34 8.02 -10.22
N PHE A 167 -14.39 6.87 -9.54
CA PHE A 167 -15.57 6.01 -9.47
C PHE A 167 -15.78 5.56 -8.01
N PHE A 168 -16.99 5.74 -7.48
CA PHE A 168 -17.48 5.01 -6.31
C PHE A 168 -18.52 3.99 -6.77
N TYR A 169 -18.52 2.79 -6.18
CA TYR A 169 -19.43 1.71 -6.53
C TYR A 169 -20.87 1.97 -6.11
N LYS A 170 -21.80 1.60 -7.00
CA LYS A 170 -23.19 1.30 -6.67
C LYS A 170 -23.32 -0.22 -6.54
N ILE A 171 -23.52 -0.73 -5.34
CA ILE A 171 -23.72 -2.17 -5.13
C ILE A 171 -25.19 -2.53 -5.42
N GLU A 172 -25.43 -3.20 -6.55
CA GLU A 172 -26.67 -3.95 -6.77
C GLU A 172 -26.47 -5.43 -6.43
N LYS A 173 -27.41 -5.93 -5.62
CA LYS A 173 -27.46 -7.26 -4.99
C LYS A 173 -26.99 -8.45 -5.85
N GLY A 174 -26.11 -9.29 -5.28
CA GLY A 174 -26.00 -10.71 -5.66
C GLY A 174 -24.69 -11.41 -5.26
N ILE A 175 -24.65 -12.02 -4.07
CA ILE A 175 -23.44 -12.68 -3.53
C ILE A 175 -23.44 -14.20 -3.84
N PRO A 176 -22.40 -14.78 -4.46
CA PRO A 176 -22.11 -16.20 -4.38
C PRO A 176 -21.09 -16.55 -3.29
N ARG A 177 -21.35 -17.68 -2.60
CA ARG A 177 -20.48 -18.30 -1.60
C ARG A 177 -19.30 -19.01 -2.27
N SER A 178 -18.08 -18.52 -2.08
CA SER A 178 -16.86 -19.31 -1.75
C SER A 178 -15.61 -18.53 -2.12
N LEU A 179 -14.65 -18.40 -1.20
CA LEU A 179 -13.24 -18.74 -1.45
C LEU A 179 -12.38 -18.53 -0.20
N SER A 180 -11.60 -19.57 0.08
CA SER A 180 -10.50 -19.60 1.05
C SER A 180 -9.22 -19.35 0.27
N TYR A 181 -8.41 -18.34 0.60
CA TYR A 181 -6.93 -18.39 0.64
C TYR A 181 -6.40 -17.15 1.37
N SER A 182 -5.16 -17.22 1.86
CA SER A 182 -4.43 -16.17 2.55
C SER A 182 -4.13 -15.00 1.60
N LEU A 183 -5.01 -13.99 1.59
CA LEU A 183 -4.78 -12.74 0.88
C LEU A 183 -4.36 -11.64 1.87
N LEU A 184 -3.24 -10.99 1.58
CA LEU A 184 -3.04 -9.59 1.95
C LEU A 184 -4.08 -8.79 1.19
N LEU A 185 -5.22 -8.57 1.86
CA LEU A 185 -6.31 -7.72 1.40
C LEU A 185 -5.87 -6.26 1.50
N TRP A 186 -5.40 -5.72 0.39
CA TRP A 186 -5.24 -4.28 0.19
C TRP A 186 -6.57 -3.72 -0.29
N PHE A 187 -7.17 -2.84 0.52
CA PHE A 187 -8.28 -2.03 0.05
C PHE A 187 -7.71 -0.97 -0.87
N ILE A 188 -7.99 -1.09 -2.16
CA ILE A 188 -7.71 -0.05 -3.14
C ILE A 188 -8.94 0.84 -3.14
N ALA A 189 -8.88 1.96 -2.43
CA ALA A 189 -9.83 3.05 -2.59
C ALA A 189 -9.29 3.94 -3.70
N CYS A 190 -9.84 3.80 -4.90
CA CYS A 190 -9.51 4.68 -6.04
C CYS A 190 -10.03 6.09 -5.73
N ILE A 191 -9.13 6.99 -5.32
CA ILE A 191 -9.47 8.35 -4.91
C ILE A 191 -8.87 9.35 -5.90
N ASP A 192 -9.72 10.30 -6.29
CA ASP A 192 -9.37 11.40 -7.17
C ASP A 192 -8.59 12.47 -6.43
N VAL A 193 -7.54 12.94 -7.09
CA VAL A 193 -6.91 14.21 -6.77
C VAL A 193 -6.61 14.85 -8.12
N GLU A 194 -7.36 15.90 -8.46
CA GLU A 194 -7.10 16.72 -9.65
C GLU A 194 -5.64 17.19 -9.59
N GLY A 195 -4.82 16.73 -10.54
CA GLY A 195 -3.37 17.00 -10.57
C GLY A 195 -2.45 15.88 -10.05
N ALA A 196 -2.97 14.74 -9.56
CA ALA A 196 -2.14 13.60 -9.13
C ALA A 196 -1.60 12.72 -10.27
N GLY A 197 -2.02 12.96 -11.52
CA GLY A 197 -1.50 12.25 -12.69
C GLY A 197 -2.16 10.90 -12.94
N ARG A 198 -1.35 9.83 -13.09
CA ARG A 198 -1.82 8.47 -13.39
C ARG A 198 -2.47 7.85 -12.16
N GLY A 199 -3.43 6.96 -12.34
CA GLY A 199 -4.05 6.20 -11.26
C GLY A 199 -4.72 4.93 -11.75
N ALA A 200 -5.23 4.11 -10.84
CA ALA A 200 -6.10 3.00 -11.22
C ALA A 200 -7.56 3.34 -10.99
N VAL A 201 -8.40 2.81 -11.87
CA VAL A 201 -9.85 2.78 -11.74
C VAL A 201 -10.32 1.34 -11.85
N ALA A 202 -11.44 1.04 -11.22
CA ALA A 202 -12.09 -0.24 -11.39
C ALA A 202 -12.58 -0.44 -12.84
N ALA A 203 -12.32 -1.61 -13.41
CA ALA A 203 -12.84 -2.00 -14.73
C ALA A 203 -14.23 -2.65 -14.65
N GLU A 204 -14.61 -3.14 -13.47
CA GLU A 204 -15.89 -3.81 -13.18
C GLU A 204 -16.28 -3.58 -11.71
N ASP A 205 -17.47 -4.02 -11.31
CA ASP A 205 -17.93 -3.97 -9.91
C ASP A 205 -17.03 -4.81 -8.98
N LEU A 206 -16.50 -4.20 -7.90
CA LEU A 206 -15.70 -4.85 -6.87
C LEU A 206 -16.43 -4.82 -5.54
N GLU A 207 -16.57 -5.98 -4.92
CA GLU A 207 -17.09 -6.09 -3.56
C GLU A 207 -16.01 -5.79 -2.50
N VAL A 208 -16.45 -5.29 -1.35
CA VAL A 208 -15.60 -5.16 -0.16
C VAL A 208 -15.02 -6.54 0.19
N GLY A 209 -13.69 -6.62 0.25
CA GLY A 209 -13.01 -7.90 0.51
C GLY A 209 -12.66 -8.71 -0.74
N GLU A 210 -12.97 -8.20 -1.93
CA GLU A 210 -12.58 -8.83 -3.19
C GLU A 210 -11.13 -8.48 -3.58
N CYS A 211 -10.44 -9.41 -4.24
CA CYS A 211 -9.10 -9.17 -4.76
C CYS A 211 -9.17 -8.29 -6.02
N ALA A 212 -8.68 -7.06 -5.91
CA ALA A 212 -8.59 -6.15 -7.05
C ALA A 212 -7.37 -6.41 -7.94
N LEU A 213 -6.25 -6.85 -7.35
CA LEU A 213 -4.96 -7.01 -8.01
C LEU A 213 -4.11 -8.11 -7.34
N GLU A 214 -3.67 -9.09 -8.13
CA GLU A 214 -2.74 -10.14 -7.74
C GLU A 214 -1.52 -10.11 -8.66
N ILE A 215 -0.32 -10.02 -8.07
CA ILE A 215 0.94 -9.83 -8.80
C ILE A 215 1.88 -11.01 -8.54
N PRO A 216 2.29 -11.75 -9.60
CA PRO A 216 3.31 -12.78 -9.47
C PRO A 216 4.67 -12.20 -9.09
N VAL A 217 5.37 -12.86 -8.15
CA VAL A 217 6.72 -12.46 -7.71
C VAL A 217 7.70 -12.33 -8.88
N SER A 218 7.53 -13.13 -9.94
CA SER A 218 8.38 -13.11 -11.13
C SER A 218 8.41 -11.79 -11.91
N ILE A 219 7.46 -10.87 -11.68
CA ILE A 219 7.43 -9.55 -12.29
C ILE A 219 7.75 -8.42 -11.31
N ILE A 220 8.10 -8.75 -10.07
CA ILE A 220 8.55 -7.76 -9.10
C ILE A 220 10.02 -7.43 -9.38
N VAL A 221 10.35 -6.15 -9.46
CA VAL A 221 11.72 -5.67 -9.60
C VAL A 221 12.35 -5.65 -8.20
N SER A 222 13.31 -6.54 -7.97
CA SER A 222 14.01 -6.71 -6.71
C SER A 222 15.52 -6.90 -6.92
N GLU A 223 16.28 -6.93 -5.83
CA GLU A 223 17.74 -7.11 -5.82
C GLU A 223 18.22 -8.35 -6.60
N ASP A 224 17.37 -9.37 -6.74
CA ASP A 224 17.70 -10.59 -7.51
C ASP A 224 18.06 -10.26 -8.97
N LEU A 225 17.39 -9.27 -9.57
CA LEU A 225 17.68 -8.83 -10.95
C LEU A 225 19.06 -8.21 -11.08
N VAL A 226 19.53 -7.54 -10.03
CA VAL A 226 20.91 -7.04 -9.98
C VAL A 226 21.86 -8.21 -9.93
N TYR A 227 21.64 -9.19 -9.05
CA TYR A 227 22.51 -10.35 -8.84
C TYR A 227 22.68 -11.22 -10.10
N GLU A 228 21.65 -11.26 -10.94
CA GLU A 228 21.65 -11.95 -12.22
C GLU A 228 22.29 -11.13 -13.36
N SER A 229 22.50 -9.83 -13.15
CA SER A 229 23.03 -8.93 -14.18
C SER A 229 24.56 -8.94 -14.28
N ASP A 230 25.05 -8.45 -15.41
CA ASP A 230 26.47 -8.14 -15.62
C ASP A 230 26.99 -7.02 -14.68
N MET A 231 26.14 -6.31 -13.95
CA MET A 231 26.58 -5.22 -13.08
C MET A 231 27.07 -5.73 -11.71
N TYR A 232 26.50 -6.83 -11.21
CA TYR A 232 26.72 -7.26 -9.82
C TYR A 232 28.17 -7.59 -9.52
N HIS A 233 28.89 -8.20 -10.47
CA HIS A 233 30.29 -8.58 -10.25
C HIS A 233 31.23 -7.38 -10.04
N ILE A 234 30.85 -6.21 -10.54
CA ILE A 234 31.53 -4.92 -10.36
C ILE A 234 31.03 -4.29 -9.07
N LEU A 235 29.71 -4.12 -8.92
CA LEU A 235 29.11 -3.40 -7.79
C LEU A 235 29.45 -4.05 -6.45
N LYS A 236 29.52 -5.38 -6.36
CA LYS A 236 29.90 -6.06 -5.11
C LYS A 236 31.33 -5.76 -4.62
N GLN A 237 32.18 -5.17 -5.48
CA GLN A 237 33.55 -4.78 -5.13
C GLN A 237 33.63 -3.34 -4.61
N VAL A 238 32.56 -2.57 -4.78
CA VAL A 238 32.46 -1.20 -4.25
C VAL A 238 32.18 -1.31 -2.75
N ASP A 239 33.10 -0.81 -1.93
CA ASP A 239 32.96 -0.88 -0.48
C ASP A 239 31.76 -0.05 -0.01
N GLY A 240 30.95 -0.63 0.88
CA GLY A 240 29.81 0.04 1.49
C GLY A 240 28.61 0.36 0.57
N ILE A 241 28.59 -0.09 -0.68
CA ILE A 241 27.44 0.19 -1.57
C ILE A 241 26.17 -0.53 -1.07
N ALA A 242 25.09 0.23 -0.92
CA ALA A 242 23.78 -0.32 -0.52
C ALA A 242 23.12 -1.08 -1.67
N THR A 243 22.33 -2.10 -1.35
CA THR A 243 21.56 -2.85 -2.36
C THR A 243 20.57 -1.94 -3.10
N GLU A 244 19.97 -0.98 -2.41
CA GLU A 244 19.11 0.04 -3.00
C GLU A 244 19.84 0.86 -4.06
N THR A 245 21.10 1.24 -3.81
CA THR A 245 21.94 1.95 -4.78
C THR A 245 22.25 1.06 -5.98
N MET A 246 22.51 -0.24 -5.78
CA MET A 246 22.71 -1.16 -6.90
C MET A 246 21.44 -1.29 -7.77
N LEU A 247 20.28 -1.37 -7.14
CA LEU A 247 18.98 -1.43 -7.82
C LEU A 247 18.68 -0.16 -8.60
N LEU A 248 19.01 1.00 -8.03
CA LEU A 248 18.92 2.28 -8.70
C LEU A 248 19.77 2.32 -9.98
N LEU A 249 21.04 1.93 -9.89
CA LEU A 249 21.95 1.88 -11.05
C LEU A 249 21.48 0.89 -12.11
N TRP A 250 20.92 -0.25 -11.68
CA TRP A 250 20.31 -1.22 -12.59
C TRP A 250 19.11 -0.62 -13.33
N SER A 251 18.21 0.08 -12.61
CA SER A 251 17.05 0.75 -13.23
C SER A 251 17.45 1.81 -14.25
N MET A 252 18.55 2.52 -14.03
CA MET A 252 19.08 3.50 -14.99
C MET A 252 19.43 2.87 -16.34
N LYS A 253 20.09 1.69 -16.34
CA LYS A 253 20.44 0.94 -17.56
C LYS A 253 19.22 0.27 -18.16
N GLU A 254 18.43 -0.40 -17.33
CA GLU A 254 17.30 -1.22 -17.78
C GLU A 254 16.19 -0.39 -18.44
N ARG A 255 15.97 0.86 -17.99
CA ARG A 255 15.04 1.80 -18.62
C ARG A 255 15.28 1.98 -20.13
N TYR A 256 16.53 1.90 -20.58
CA TYR A 256 16.90 2.09 -21.98
C TYR A 256 17.19 0.78 -22.72
N ASN A 257 17.00 -0.37 -22.06
CA ASN A 257 17.16 -1.68 -22.66
C ASN A 257 15.90 -2.06 -23.47
N SER A 258 16.00 -2.00 -24.80
CA SER A 258 14.88 -2.31 -25.70
C SER A 258 14.41 -3.76 -25.64
N ASN A 259 15.23 -4.66 -25.09
CA ASN A 259 14.90 -6.07 -24.86
C ASN A 259 14.51 -6.35 -23.40
N SER A 260 14.38 -5.31 -22.56
CA SER A 260 13.97 -5.47 -21.17
C SER A 260 12.60 -6.14 -21.08
N LYS A 261 12.49 -7.12 -20.18
CA LYS A 261 11.19 -7.64 -19.74
C LYS A 261 10.28 -6.53 -19.22
N PHE A 262 10.87 -5.52 -18.59
CA PHE A 262 10.19 -4.40 -17.93
C PHE A 262 10.07 -3.16 -18.82
N LYS A 263 10.34 -3.27 -20.12
CA LYS A 263 10.30 -2.14 -21.06
C LYS A 263 8.99 -1.34 -20.95
N LEU A 264 7.84 -2.03 -21.03
CA LEU A 264 6.53 -1.37 -20.96
C LEU A 264 6.32 -0.68 -19.61
N TYR A 265 6.79 -1.26 -18.51
CA TYR A 265 6.74 -0.62 -17.20
C TYR A 265 7.54 0.69 -17.20
N PHE A 266 8.79 0.67 -17.68
CA PHE A 266 9.61 1.88 -17.74
C PHE A 266 9.06 2.95 -18.69
N GLU A 267 8.45 2.57 -19.81
CA GLU A 267 7.79 3.47 -20.76
C GLU A 267 6.54 4.13 -20.16
N THR A 268 5.85 3.47 -19.23
CA THR A 268 4.71 4.06 -18.50
C THR A 268 5.09 4.93 -17.31
N LEU A 269 6.36 4.99 -16.89
CA LEU A 269 6.78 5.88 -15.81
C LEU A 269 6.83 7.34 -16.28
N PRO A 270 6.69 8.33 -15.38
CA PRO A 270 6.79 9.73 -15.77
C PRO A 270 8.19 10.09 -16.28
N GLU A 271 8.27 11.06 -17.19
CA GLU A 271 9.56 11.57 -17.67
C GLU A 271 10.30 12.35 -16.58
N ALA A 272 9.57 13.00 -15.67
CA ALA A 272 10.10 13.71 -14.52
C ALA A 272 9.18 13.51 -13.30
N PHE A 273 9.75 13.45 -12.10
CA PHE A 273 9.01 13.43 -10.85
C PHE A 273 8.93 14.84 -10.27
N ASN A 274 7.89 15.08 -9.48
CA ASN A 274 7.65 16.37 -8.82
C ASN A 274 8.03 16.31 -7.33
N THR A 275 9.15 15.66 -7.00
CA THR A 275 9.62 15.62 -5.61
C THR A 275 10.35 16.92 -5.24
N GLY A 276 10.55 17.15 -3.94
CA GLY A 276 11.37 18.26 -3.45
C GLY A 276 12.79 18.29 -4.05
N LEU A 277 13.30 17.13 -4.49
CA LEU A 277 14.61 17.00 -5.12
C LEU A 277 14.67 17.66 -6.51
N SER A 278 13.53 17.83 -7.16
CA SER A 278 13.41 18.49 -8.46
C SER A 278 12.89 19.92 -8.38
N PHE A 279 12.69 20.46 -7.16
CA PHE A 279 12.23 21.84 -7.00
C PHE A 279 13.25 22.84 -7.55
N GLY A 280 12.74 23.75 -8.38
CA GLY A 280 13.46 24.91 -8.86
C GLY A 280 13.64 25.98 -7.77
N VAL A 281 14.46 27.00 -8.08
CA VAL A 281 14.86 28.06 -7.14
C VAL A 281 13.64 28.79 -6.54
N GLU A 282 12.61 29.05 -7.33
CA GLU A 282 11.40 29.75 -6.87
C GLU A 282 10.64 28.94 -5.80
N ALA A 283 10.44 27.63 -6.04
CA ALA A 283 9.78 26.74 -5.10
C ALA A 283 10.60 26.58 -3.81
N LEU A 284 11.93 26.46 -3.92
CA LEU A 284 12.81 26.39 -2.74
C LEU A 284 12.79 27.68 -1.92
N THR A 285 12.80 28.86 -2.56
CA THR A 285 12.69 30.14 -1.87
C THR A 285 11.37 30.25 -1.09
N SER A 286 10.30 29.63 -1.58
CA SER A 286 9.00 29.59 -0.90
C SER A 286 9.01 28.72 0.36
N LEU A 287 10.00 27.83 0.50
CA LEU A 287 10.21 26.99 1.67
C LEU A 287 11.27 27.56 2.62
N ASP A 288 11.84 28.73 2.32
CA ASP A 288 12.88 29.34 3.14
C ASP A 288 12.44 29.45 4.61
N GLU A 289 13.38 29.28 5.52
CA GLU A 289 13.17 29.20 6.98
C GLU A 289 12.30 28.01 7.48
N THR A 290 11.95 27.04 6.62
CA THR A 290 11.27 25.80 7.06
C THR A 290 12.26 24.64 7.26
N LEU A 291 11.91 23.72 8.16
CA LEU A 291 12.66 22.46 8.31
C LEU A 291 12.69 21.65 7.01
N LEU A 292 11.60 21.69 6.24
CA LEU A 292 11.49 20.99 4.96
C LEU A 292 12.53 21.51 3.95
N PHE A 293 12.84 22.81 3.96
CA PHE A 293 13.91 23.35 3.11
C PHE A 293 15.28 22.76 3.49
N GLU A 294 15.61 22.72 4.77
CA GLU A 294 16.87 22.14 5.25
C GLU A 294 16.98 20.65 4.86
N GLU A 295 15.90 19.88 5.03
CA GLU A 295 15.82 18.46 4.66
C GLU A 295 16.02 18.26 3.15
N ILE A 296 15.33 19.05 2.31
CA ILE A 296 15.48 18.97 0.85
C ILE A 296 16.91 19.31 0.42
N MET A 297 17.51 20.35 1.01
CA MET A 297 18.87 20.77 0.67
C MET A 297 19.90 19.70 1.07
N GLN A 298 19.77 19.12 2.27
CA GLN A 298 20.62 18.01 2.71
C GLN A 298 20.47 16.78 1.81
N ALA A 299 19.23 16.43 1.43
CA ALA A 299 18.99 15.31 0.53
C ALA A 299 19.60 15.54 -0.87
N LYS A 300 19.48 16.76 -1.41
CA LYS A 300 20.11 17.16 -2.68
C LYS A 300 21.63 17.06 -2.63
N GLU A 301 22.26 17.58 -1.58
CA GLU A 301 23.71 17.50 -1.38
C GLU A 301 24.17 16.05 -1.25
N HIS A 302 23.47 15.25 -0.43
CA HIS A 302 23.78 13.84 -0.24
C HIS A 302 23.73 13.05 -1.57
N LEU A 303 22.68 13.22 -2.36
CA LEU A 303 22.56 12.56 -3.67
C LEU A 303 23.64 13.03 -4.63
N ARG A 304 24.01 14.31 -4.59
CA ARG A 304 25.08 14.84 -5.45
C ARG A 304 26.43 14.25 -5.10
N THR A 305 26.77 14.20 -3.81
CA THR A 305 27.99 13.53 -3.34
C THR A 305 28.01 12.07 -3.74
N GLN A 306 26.91 11.33 -3.53
CA GLN A 306 26.82 9.92 -3.92
C GLN A 306 27.05 9.73 -5.42
N TYR A 307 26.48 10.58 -6.27
CA TYR A 307 26.71 10.54 -7.71
C TYR A 307 28.17 10.81 -8.07
N ASP A 308 28.75 11.90 -7.55
CA ASP A 308 30.10 12.35 -7.90
C ASP A 308 31.17 11.31 -7.46
N GLU A 309 30.92 10.57 -6.38
CA GLU A 309 31.82 9.50 -5.88
C GLU A 309 31.68 8.19 -6.66
N LEU A 310 30.50 7.89 -7.20
CA LEU A 310 30.17 6.57 -7.74
C LEU A 310 30.15 6.52 -9.27
N CYS A 311 29.27 7.29 -9.90
CA CYS A 311 28.97 7.14 -11.33
C CYS A 311 30.17 7.43 -12.24
N PRO A 312 30.93 8.53 -12.08
CA PRO A 312 32.10 8.80 -12.92
C PRO A 312 33.18 7.70 -12.82
N ALA A 313 33.39 7.16 -11.61
CA ALA A 313 34.37 6.10 -11.40
C ALA A 313 33.92 4.78 -12.04
N LEU A 314 32.64 4.42 -11.93
CA LEU A 314 32.09 3.23 -12.58
C LEU A 314 32.21 3.31 -14.10
N CYS A 315 31.82 4.45 -14.69
CA CYS A 315 31.89 4.64 -16.14
C CYS A 315 33.33 4.61 -16.67
N SER A 316 34.27 5.23 -15.96
CA SER A 316 35.69 5.26 -16.37
C SER A 316 36.37 3.89 -16.25
N ASN A 317 36.08 3.14 -15.17
CA ASN A 317 36.73 1.86 -14.91
C ASN A 317 36.07 0.67 -15.64
N HIS A 318 34.77 0.77 -15.93
CA HIS A 318 33.97 -0.32 -16.51
C HIS A 318 33.03 0.17 -17.63
N PRO A 319 33.55 0.81 -18.69
CA PRO A 319 32.73 1.44 -19.75
C PRO A 319 31.92 0.43 -20.57
N ASP A 320 32.28 -0.86 -20.54
CA ASP A 320 31.55 -1.94 -21.19
C ASP A 320 30.21 -2.24 -20.50
N VAL A 321 30.13 -2.03 -19.19
CA VAL A 321 28.92 -2.25 -18.39
C VAL A 321 28.21 -0.93 -18.08
N PHE A 322 28.97 0.13 -17.77
CA PHE A 322 28.50 1.45 -17.35
C PHE A 322 28.80 2.50 -18.43
N GLN A 323 27.89 2.66 -19.38
CA GLN A 323 28.01 3.63 -20.48
C GLN A 323 27.68 5.05 -19.99
N GLU A 324 28.59 6.00 -20.17
CA GLU A 324 28.46 7.38 -19.65
C GLU A 324 27.12 8.03 -20.01
N GLU A 325 26.58 7.74 -21.19
CA GLU A 325 25.31 8.30 -21.66
C GLU A 325 24.11 7.84 -20.83
N LEU A 326 24.21 6.70 -20.13
CA LEU A 326 23.16 6.15 -19.27
C LEU A 326 23.29 6.60 -17.82
N TYR A 327 24.48 7.05 -17.41
CA TYR A 327 24.80 7.40 -16.02
C TYR A 327 25.10 8.88 -15.82
N THR A 328 24.27 9.74 -16.41
CA THR A 328 24.31 11.19 -16.18
C THR A 328 23.62 11.56 -14.87
N TRP A 329 23.90 12.77 -14.36
CA TRP A 329 23.26 13.29 -13.15
C TRP A 329 21.73 13.29 -13.24
N GLU A 330 21.19 13.72 -14.37
CA GLU A 330 19.74 13.82 -14.58
C GLU A 330 19.07 12.44 -14.50
N LYS A 331 19.70 11.42 -15.11
CA LYS A 331 19.20 10.04 -15.07
C LYS A 331 19.36 9.42 -13.69
N PHE A 332 20.42 9.76 -12.97
CA PHE A 332 20.64 9.31 -11.60
C PHE A 332 19.57 9.90 -10.68
N LEU A 333 19.33 11.20 -10.74
CA LEU A 333 18.29 11.88 -9.98
C LEU A 333 16.91 11.31 -10.29
N TRP A 334 16.59 11.10 -11.57
CA TRP A 334 15.33 10.47 -11.99
C TRP A 334 15.16 9.07 -11.36
N ALA A 335 16.23 8.27 -11.31
CA ALA A 335 16.18 6.94 -10.71
C ALA A 335 16.03 7.01 -9.17
N CYS A 336 16.67 7.97 -8.50
CA CYS A 336 16.41 8.22 -7.07
C CYS A 336 14.93 8.51 -6.81
N GLU A 337 14.36 9.44 -7.58
CA GLU A 337 12.98 9.86 -7.40
C GLU A 337 11.99 8.74 -7.70
N LEU A 338 12.26 7.90 -8.70
CA LEU A 338 11.50 6.68 -8.97
C LEU A 338 11.45 5.77 -7.74
N TRP A 339 12.61 5.44 -7.17
CA TRP A 339 12.66 4.52 -6.03
C TRP A 339 12.06 5.14 -4.77
N TYR A 340 12.19 6.46 -4.56
CA TYR A 340 11.55 7.14 -3.43
C TYR A 340 10.03 7.25 -3.58
N SER A 341 9.52 7.34 -4.80
CA SER A 341 8.10 7.56 -5.06
C SER A 341 7.29 6.28 -5.31
N ASN A 342 7.94 5.23 -5.84
CA ASN A 342 7.22 4.03 -6.32
C ASN A 342 7.71 2.72 -5.70
N SER A 343 8.71 2.74 -4.82
CA SER A 343 9.14 1.51 -4.16
C SER A 343 8.20 1.08 -3.05
N MET A 344 8.10 -0.23 -2.86
CA MET A 344 7.29 -0.87 -1.83
C MET A 344 8.16 -1.86 -1.06
N LYS A 345 7.89 -2.03 0.24
CA LYS A 345 8.51 -3.08 1.05
C LYS A 345 7.65 -4.35 0.95
N VAL A 346 8.21 -5.40 0.38
CA VAL A 346 7.50 -6.67 0.12
C VAL A 346 8.16 -7.80 0.91
N ILE A 347 7.35 -8.60 1.61
CA ILE A 347 7.81 -9.84 2.26
C ILE A 347 7.73 -10.97 1.24
N PHE A 348 8.88 -11.57 0.91
CA PHE A 348 8.95 -12.68 -0.03
C PHE A 348 8.65 -14.01 0.66
N SER A 349 8.49 -15.08 -0.13
CA SER A 349 8.20 -16.44 0.38
C SER A 349 9.32 -17.03 1.26
N ASP A 350 10.53 -16.47 1.17
CA ASP A 350 11.65 -16.77 2.06
C ASP A 350 11.57 -16.03 3.42
N GLY A 351 10.52 -15.23 3.63
CA GLY A 351 10.29 -14.43 4.83
C GLY A 351 11.10 -13.13 4.90
N LYS A 352 11.88 -12.79 3.87
CA LYS A 352 12.69 -11.56 3.86
C LYS A 352 11.90 -10.37 3.34
N LEU A 353 12.04 -9.24 4.04
CA LEU A 353 11.54 -7.95 3.59
C LEU A 353 12.52 -7.33 2.59
N ARG A 354 12.02 -6.93 1.41
CA ARG A 354 12.84 -6.34 0.34
C ARG A 354 12.20 -5.05 -0.17
N THR A 355 13.04 -4.09 -0.56
CA THR A 355 12.61 -2.89 -1.30
C THR A 355 12.43 -3.25 -2.77
N CYS A 356 11.27 -2.99 -3.36
CA CYS A 356 10.96 -3.44 -4.71
C CYS A 356 10.19 -2.37 -5.49
N LEU A 357 10.33 -2.37 -6.82
CA LEU A 357 9.31 -1.77 -7.69
C LEU A 357 8.34 -2.87 -8.11
N VAL A 358 7.05 -2.59 -7.99
CA VAL A 358 6.00 -3.55 -8.29
C VAL A 358 5.20 -3.00 -9.49
N PRO A 359 5.45 -3.47 -10.73
CA PRO A 359 4.72 -2.98 -11.89
C PRO A 359 3.20 -3.07 -11.69
N ILE A 360 2.46 -2.11 -12.24
CA ILE A 360 1.01 -1.91 -12.05
C ILE A 360 0.66 -1.42 -10.64
N ALA A 361 1.05 -2.13 -9.57
CA ALA A 361 0.75 -1.70 -8.19
C ALA A 361 1.43 -0.36 -7.83
N GLY A 362 2.66 -0.14 -8.29
CA GLY A 362 3.38 1.11 -8.08
C GLY A 362 2.80 2.31 -8.84
N LEU A 363 1.75 2.13 -9.66
CA LEU A 363 1.00 3.19 -10.32
C LEU A 363 -0.33 3.53 -9.61
N LEU A 364 -0.63 2.85 -8.50
CA LEU A 364 -1.78 3.16 -7.66
C LEU A 364 -1.48 4.44 -6.87
N ASN A 365 -2.36 5.44 -6.98
CA ASN A 365 -2.25 6.64 -6.16
C ASN A 365 -2.47 6.31 -4.69
N HIS A 366 -1.73 6.99 -3.82
CA HIS A 366 -1.98 6.97 -2.39
C HIS A 366 -3.22 7.79 -2.06
N SER A 367 -4.00 7.26 -1.14
CA SER A 367 -5.04 8.01 -0.46
C SER A 367 -4.88 7.85 1.05
N VAL A 368 -5.41 8.79 1.82
CA VAL A 368 -5.57 8.64 3.27
C VAL A 368 -6.43 7.43 3.67
N PHE A 369 -7.07 6.77 2.71
CA PHE A 369 -7.82 5.52 2.89
C PHE A 369 -7.06 4.27 2.41
N ASN A 370 -5.89 4.42 1.77
CA ASN A 370 -5.09 3.28 1.37
C ASN A 370 -4.33 2.76 2.58
N LEU A 371 -4.63 1.51 2.94
CA LEU A 371 -3.92 0.79 3.99
C LEU A 371 -2.49 0.52 3.49
N THR A 372 -1.47 0.80 4.30
CA THR A 372 -0.03 0.54 4.01
C THR A 372 0.52 -0.56 4.89
#